data_AF-A0A920NX00-F1
#
_entry.id   AF-A0A920NX00-F1
#
_cell.length_a   1.000
_cell.length_b   1.000
_cell.length_c   1.000
_cell.angle_alpha   90.00
_cell.angle_beta   90.00
_cell.angle_gamma   90.00
#
_symmetry.space_group_name_H-M   'P 1'
#
loop_
_entity.id
_entity.type
_entity.pdbx_description
1 polymer ?
#
loop_
_entity_poly.entity_id
_entity_poly.type
_entity_poly.pdbx_seq_one_letter_code
_entity_poly.pdbx_strand_id
1 'polypeptide(L)'
;MFGKIMSISDDLMWRYFELLSFRDEEEITELKKSQKEGSNPRDIKFLLAEEIVNRFHGEGSGNSAKEEFQSRFQKGNNPSDIKEITINLEEKSITLAKVLKEAKMVPSTSEALRLIKQGAGLN
;
A
#
# COMPACT_ATOMS: atom_id res chain seq x y z
N MET A 1 17.01 1.06 -0.15
CA MET A 1 16.42 2.13 0.71
C MET A 1 14.95 2.35 0.42
N PHE A 2 14.58 2.61 -0.84
CA PHE A 2 13.19 2.86 -1.25
C PHE A 2 12.16 1.90 -0.65
N GLY A 3 12.31 0.59 -0.89
CA GLY A 3 11.37 -0.41 -0.38
C GLY A 3 11.24 -0.44 1.15
N LYS A 4 12.28 -0.10 1.91
CA LYS A 4 12.21 -0.04 3.38
C LYS A 4 11.30 1.09 3.85
N ILE A 5 11.37 2.26 3.21
CA ILE A 5 10.44 3.37 3.48
C ILE A 5 9.02 2.99 3.07
N MET A 6 8.85 2.30 1.94
CA MET A 6 7.53 1.85 1.52
C MET A 6 6.88 0.83 2.46
N SER A 7 7.68 0.07 3.22
CA SER A 7 7.20 -0.97 4.13
C SER A 7 6.85 -0.49 5.55
N ILE A 8 7.11 0.77 5.91
CA ILE A 8 6.71 1.30 7.23
C ILE A 8 5.21 1.62 7.26
N SER A 9 4.62 1.62 8.45
CA SER A 9 3.23 2.03 8.65
C SER A 9 3.05 3.52 8.36
N ASP A 10 1.83 3.89 7.98
CA ASP A 10 1.49 5.27 7.65
C ASP A 10 1.59 6.19 8.87
N ASP A 11 1.35 5.68 10.08
CA ASP A 11 1.57 6.44 11.31
C ASP A 11 3.07 6.70 11.55
N LEU A 12 3.92 5.69 11.32
CA LEU A 12 5.36 5.80 11.53
C LEU A 12 6.04 6.71 10.50
N MET A 13 5.47 6.82 9.29
CA MET A 13 6.05 7.65 8.23
C MET A 13 6.21 9.11 8.66
N TRP A 14 5.30 9.64 9.49
CA TRP A 14 5.39 11.01 9.98
C TRP A 14 6.61 11.27 10.85
N ARG A 15 6.96 10.30 11.69
CA ARG A 15 8.19 10.38 12.48
C ARG A 15 9.43 10.36 11.59
N TYR A 16 9.37 9.65 10.46
CA TYR A 16 10.47 9.62 9.50
C TYR A 16 10.57 10.94 8.72
N PHE A 17 9.46 11.56 8.34
CA PHE A 17 9.47 12.92 7.79
C PHE A 17 10.14 13.89 8.76
N GLU A 18 9.70 13.93 10.01
CA GLU A 18 10.24 14.84 11.04
C GLU A 18 11.74 14.64 11.32
N LEU A 19 12.24 13.40 11.25
CA LEU A 19 13.63 13.11 11.61
C LEU A 19 14.59 13.08 10.42
N LEU A 20 14.10 12.77 9.21
CA LEU A 20 14.95 12.46 8.07
C LEU A 20 14.73 13.41 6.89
N SER A 21 13.54 13.99 6.71
CA SER A 21 13.27 14.90 5.60
C SER A 21 13.91 16.26 5.82
N PHE A 22 14.29 16.94 4.73
CA PHE A 22 14.70 18.35 4.74
C PHE A 22 13.53 19.31 4.49
N ARG A 23 12.32 18.78 4.34
CA ARG A 23 11.10 19.59 4.28
C ARG A 23 10.89 20.33 5.58
N ASP A 24 10.40 21.55 5.47
CA ASP A 24 10.08 22.34 6.65
C ASP A 24 8.78 21.85 7.32
N GLU A 25 8.50 22.41 8.49
CA GLU A 25 7.34 22.04 9.28
C GLU A 25 6.01 22.41 8.59
N GLU A 26 6.00 23.46 7.78
CA GLU A 26 4.83 23.91 7.03
C GLU A 26 4.48 22.88 5.94
N GLU A 27 5.46 22.47 5.13
CA GLU A 27 5.30 21.43 4.11
C GLU A 27 4.84 20.09 4.71
N ILE A 28 5.43 19.68 5.83
CA ILE A 28 5.03 18.42 6.51
C ILE A 28 3.59 18.54 7.03
N THR A 29 3.20 19.70 7.54
CA THR A 29 1.83 19.96 8.01
C THR A 29 0.82 19.91 6.86
N GLU A 30 1.18 20.46 5.69
CA GLU A 30 0.36 20.36 4.48
C GLU A 30 0.19 18.91 4.01
N LEU A 31 1.26 18.10 4.02
CA LEU A 31 1.17 16.68 3.70
C LEU A 31 0.28 15.91 4.69
N LYS A 32 0.38 16.21 5.99
CA LYS A 32 -0.52 15.63 7.01
C LYS A 32 -1.97 16.02 6.78
N LYS A 33 -2.23 17.25 6.34
CA LYS A 33 -3.57 17.73 5.99
C LYS A 33 -4.09 17.04 4.73
N SER A 34 -3.29 16.95 3.67
CA SER A 34 -3.70 16.32 2.41
C SER A 34 -4.03 14.84 2.60
N GLN A 35 -3.34 14.13 3.49
CA GLN A 35 -3.69 12.76 3.88
C GLN A 35 -5.09 12.70 4.50
N LYS A 36 -5.42 13.61 5.42
CA LYS A 36 -6.75 13.69 6.05
C LYS A 36 -7.86 14.04 5.05
N GLU A 37 -7.51 14.74 3.98
CA GLU A 37 -8.41 15.12 2.88
C GLU A 37 -8.55 14.03 1.81
N GLY A 38 -7.87 12.88 1.96
CA GLY A 38 -8.04 11.69 1.13
C GLY A 38 -6.84 11.35 0.24
N SER A 39 -5.72 12.06 0.36
CA SER A 39 -4.50 11.68 -0.35
C SER A 39 -3.99 10.32 0.10
N ASN A 40 -3.56 9.49 -0.85
CA ASN A 40 -3.11 8.14 -0.54
C ASN A 40 -1.77 8.19 0.23
N PRO A 41 -1.66 7.56 1.42
CA PRO A 41 -0.42 7.54 2.19
C PRO A 41 0.76 6.95 1.41
N ARG A 42 0.50 6.05 0.46
CA ARG A 42 1.52 5.50 -0.45
C ARG A 42 2.24 6.60 -1.23
N ASP A 43 1.50 7.56 -1.76
CA ASP A 43 2.05 8.61 -2.61
C ASP A 43 2.89 9.59 -1.78
N ILE A 44 2.46 9.86 -0.55
CA ILE A 44 3.23 10.64 0.42
C ILE A 44 4.54 9.89 0.78
N LYS A 45 4.49 8.57 0.99
CA LYS A 45 5.70 7.76 1.22
C LYS A 45 6.65 7.75 0.03
N PHE A 46 6.14 7.85 -1.21
CA PHE A 46 7.01 8.01 -2.37
C PHE A 46 7.85 9.28 -2.29
N LEU A 47 7.26 10.41 -1.88
CA LEU A 47 8.01 11.66 -1.74
C LEU A 47 9.21 11.49 -0.79
N LEU A 48 8.99 10.89 0.37
CA LEU A 48 10.06 10.62 1.34
C LEU A 48 11.08 9.61 0.80
N ALA A 49 10.62 8.55 0.13
CA ALA A 49 11.49 7.53 -0.41
C ALA A 49 12.39 8.06 -1.53
N GLU A 50 11.84 8.90 -2.42
CA GLU A 50 12.58 9.61 -3.47
C GLU A 50 13.63 10.54 -2.88
N GLU A 51 13.25 11.35 -1.90
CA GLU A 51 14.15 12.29 -1.22
C GLU A 51 15.35 11.55 -0.58
N ILE A 52 15.07 10.51 0.20
CA ILE A 52 16.08 9.75 0.92
C ILE A 52 16.99 9.00 -0.05
N VAL A 53 16.48 8.44 -1.15
CA VAL A 53 17.33 7.79 -2.15
C VAL A 53 18.19 8.82 -2.89
N ASN A 54 17.63 9.96 -3.31
CA ASN A 54 18.40 11.03 -3.96
C ASN A 54 19.56 11.50 -3.08
N ARG A 55 19.32 11.66 -1.77
CA ARG A 55 20.33 12.15 -0.83
C ARG A 55 21.57 11.25 -0.75
N PHE A 56 21.39 9.94 -0.81
CA PHE A 56 22.50 8.98 -0.64
C PHE A 56 23.05 8.43 -1.96
N HIS A 57 22.31 8.59 -3.07
CA HIS A 57 22.67 8.02 -4.37
C HIS A 57 22.75 9.06 -5.50
N GLY A 58 22.67 10.35 -5.18
CA GLY A 58 22.74 11.44 -6.15
C GLY A 58 21.38 11.77 -6.76
N GLU A 59 21.32 12.94 -7.40
CA GLU A 59 20.12 13.46 -8.05
C GLU A 59 19.62 12.51 -9.15
N GLY A 60 18.30 12.29 -9.21
CA GLY A 60 17.65 11.41 -10.18
C GLY A 60 17.53 9.95 -9.72
N SER A 61 18.38 9.48 -8.80
CA SER A 61 18.36 8.10 -8.30
C SER A 61 17.05 7.72 -7.60
N GLY A 62 16.39 8.69 -6.94
CA GLY A 62 15.08 8.50 -6.31
C GLY A 62 13.97 8.21 -7.31
N ASN A 63 13.93 8.96 -8.42
CA ASN A 63 12.95 8.73 -9.48
C ASN A 63 13.16 7.37 -10.14
N SER A 64 14.40 7.02 -10.48
CA SER A 64 14.73 5.68 -11.02
C SER A 64 14.33 4.56 -10.05
N ALA A 65 14.56 4.74 -8.75
CA ALA A 65 14.16 3.76 -7.74
C ALA A 65 12.63 3.63 -7.61
N LYS A 66 11.88 4.73 -7.76
CA LYS A 66 10.42 4.71 -7.79
C LYS A 66 9.88 3.99 -9.01
N GLU A 67 10.40 4.27 -10.19
CA GLU A 67 10.04 3.59 -11.44
C GLU A 67 10.33 2.09 -11.33
N GLU A 68 11.51 1.72 -10.83
CA GLU A 68 11.87 0.33 -10.61
C GLU A 68 10.91 -0.34 -9.62
N PHE A 69 10.62 0.32 -8.49
CA PHE A 69 9.68 -0.18 -7.49
C PHE A 69 8.29 -0.39 -8.09
N GLN A 70 7.74 0.60 -8.80
CA GLN A 70 6.44 0.49 -9.45
C GLN A 70 6.43 -0.63 -10.50
N SER A 71 7.49 -0.76 -11.31
CA SER A 71 7.59 -1.81 -12.31
C SER A 71 7.63 -3.22 -11.71
N ARG A 72 8.28 -3.41 -10.55
CA ARG A 72 8.31 -4.69 -9.83
C ARG A 72 6.93 -5.05 -9.29
N PHE A 73 6.15 -4.08 -8.82
CA PHE A 73 4.76 -4.31 -8.38
C PHE A 73 3.80 -4.53 -9.54
N GLN A 74 3.93 -3.79 -10.64
CA GLN A 74 3.11 -3.98 -11.85
C GLN A 74 3.42 -5.33 -12.51
N LYS A 75 4.71 -5.70 -12.63
CA LYS A 75 5.13 -7.02 -13.16
C LYS A 75 4.84 -8.16 -12.19
N GLY A 76 4.72 -7.88 -10.90
CA GLY A 76 4.42 -8.87 -9.87
C GLY A 76 2.94 -9.18 -9.68
N ASN A 77 2.02 -8.24 -9.98
CA ASN A 77 0.61 -8.35 -9.56
C ASN A 77 -0.44 -7.87 -10.57
N ASN A 78 -0.10 -7.51 -11.81
CA ASN A 78 -1.12 -7.29 -12.85
C ASN A 78 -1.18 -8.51 -13.78
N PRO A 79 -1.99 -9.55 -13.48
CA PRO A 79 -2.59 -10.27 -14.57
C PRO A 79 -3.46 -9.25 -15.31
N SER A 80 -3.17 -8.99 -16.58
CA SER A 80 -4.08 -8.24 -17.46
C SER A 80 -5.45 -8.93 -17.64
N ASP A 81 -5.64 -10.07 -16.98
CA ASP A 81 -6.83 -10.93 -16.88
C ASP A 81 -7.27 -11.09 -15.40
N ILE A 82 -7.48 -10.00 -14.66
CA ILE A 82 -8.15 -10.11 -13.36
C ILE A 82 -9.62 -10.44 -13.62
N LYS A 83 -10.01 -11.67 -13.27
CA LYS A 83 -11.40 -12.11 -13.38
C LYS A 83 -12.26 -11.36 -12.37
N GLU A 84 -13.10 -10.45 -12.86
CA GLU A 84 -14.09 -9.77 -12.05
C GLU A 84 -15.20 -10.76 -11.62
N ILE A 85 -15.63 -10.65 -10.36
CA ILE A 85 -16.71 -11.45 -9.80
C ILE A 85 -17.72 -10.50 -9.18
N THR A 86 -18.95 -10.53 -9.68
CA THR A 86 -20.08 -9.80 -9.09
C THR A 86 -20.77 -10.68 -8.07
N ILE A 87 -20.86 -10.21 -6.83
CA ILE A 87 -21.59 -10.87 -5.75
C ILE A 87 -22.79 -9.99 -5.40
N ASN A 88 -23.99 -10.50 -5.65
CA ASN A 88 -25.22 -9.82 -5.25
C ASN A 88 -25.47 -10.07 -3.76
N LEU A 89 -25.67 -8.98 -3.00
CA LEU A 89 -25.93 -9.05 -1.58
C LEU A 89 -27.45 -9.00 -1.34
N GLU A 90 -27.99 -10.06 -0.74
CA GLU A 90 -29.40 -10.08 -0.28
C GLU A 90 -29.58 -9.33 1.06
N GLU A 91 -28.50 -9.21 1.84
CA GLU A 91 -28.47 -8.53 3.13
C GLU A 91 -27.63 -7.24 3.09
N LYS A 92 -27.86 -6.31 4.02
CA LYS A 92 -27.15 -5.02 4.11
C LYS A 92 -25.63 -5.15 4.32
N SER A 93 -25.15 -6.31 4.76
CA SER A 93 -23.73 -6.58 5.00
C SER A 93 -23.42 -8.06 4.85
N ILE A 94 -22.21 -8.37 4.39
CA ILE A 94 -21.69 -9.73 4.28
C ILE A 94 -20.34 -9.83 4.98
N THR A 95 -20.03 -10.99 5.58
CA THR A 95 -18.71 -11.22 6.18
C THR A 95 -17.67 -11.47 5.11
N LEU A 96 -16.42 -11.02 5.34
CA LEU A 96 -15.30 -11.27 4.42
C LEU A 96 -15.14 -12.77 4.10
N ALA A 97 -15.31 -13.64 5.09
CA ALA A 97 -15.23 -15.08 4.89
C ALA A 97 -16.30 -15.61 3.91
N LYS A 98 -17.51 -15.04 3.92
CA LYS A 98 -18.57 -15.41 2.97
C LYS A 98 -18.26 -14.85 1.58
N VAL A 99 -17.75 -13.63 1.47
CA VAL A 99 -17.26 -13.05 0.19
C VAL A 99 -16.21 -13.95 -0.46
N LEU A 100 -15.20 -14.41 0.30
CA LEU A 100 -14.15 -15.28 -0.22
C LEU A 100 -14.68 -16.63 -0.74
N LYS A 101 -15.69 -17.18 -0.07
CA LYS A 101 -16.35 -18.41 -0.50
C LYS A 101 -17.18 -18.19 -1.77
N GLU A 102 -17.99 -17.13 -1.81
CA GLU A 102 -18.83 -16.80 -2.98
C GLU A 102 -17.96 -16.45 -4.21
N ALA A 103 -16.81 -15.81 -3.99
CA ALA A 103 -15.78 -15.58 -5.00
C ALA A 103 -15.04 -16.85 -5.43
N LYS A 104 -15.36 -18.02 -4.85
CA LYS A 104 -14.69 -19.31 -5.08
C LYS A 104 -13.18 -19.28 -4.83
N MET A 105 -12.71 -18.37 -3.98
CA MET A 105 -11.31 -18.28 -3.58
C MET A 105 -10.96 -19.33 -2.52
N VAL A 106 -11.96 -19.83 -1.79
CA VAL A 106 -11.83 -20.89 -0.78
C VAL A 106 -13.01 -21.88 -0.88
N PRO A 107 -12.82 -23.15 -0.51
CA PRO A 107 -13.86 -24.17 -0.59
C PRO A 107 -14.99 -23.99 0.45
N SER A 108 -14.72 -23.28 1.56
CA SER A 108 -15.73 -23.04 2.60
C SER A 108 -15.44 -21.78 3.41
N THR A 109 -16.48 -21.25 4.08
CA THR A 109 -16.37 -20.12 5.01
C THR A 109 -15.44 -20.45 6.19
N SER A 110 -15.45 -21.69 6.68
CA SER A 110 -14.57 -22.13 7.77
C SER A 110 -13.10 -22.11 7.35
N GLU A 111 -12.81 -22.48 6.11
CA GLU A 111 -11.45 -22.41 5.56
C GLU A 111 -10.98 -20.95 5.40
N ALA A 112 -11.85 -20.06 4.94
CA ALA A 112 -11.58 -18.62 4.92
C ALA A 112 -11.23 -18.08 6.31
N LEU A 113 -12.03 -18.42 7.33
CA LEU A 113 -11.77 -17.98 8.71
C LEU A 113 -10.46 -18.56 9.26
N ARG A 114 -10.10 -19.78 8.88
CA ARG A 114 -8.82 -20.40 9.24
C ARG A 114 -7.65 -19.62 8.64
N LEU A 115 -7.70 -19.30 7.35
CA LEU A 115 -6.65 -18.53 6.65
C LEU A 115 -6.51 -17.11 7.20
N ILE A 116 -7.64 -16.44 7.45
CA ILE A 116 -7.66 -15.10 8.07
C ILE A 116 -6.99 -15.15 9.46
N LYS A 117 -7.31 -16.15 10.28
CA LYS A 117 -6.69 -16.32 11.61
C LYS A 117 -5.20 -16.66 11.54
N GLN A 118 -4.74 -17.31 10.47
CA GLN A 118 -3.34 -17.67 10.26
C GLN A 118 -2.50 -16.54 9.66
N GLY A 119 -3.09 -15.38 9.38
CA GLY A 119 -2.37 -14.23 8.80
C GLY A 119 -1.89 -14.47 7.36
N ALA A 120 -2.42 -15.50 6.68
CA ALA A 120 -2.01 -15.85 5.33
C ALA A 120 -2.69 -14.94 4.30
N GLY A 121 -1.86 -14.28 3.49
CA GLY A 121 -2.29 -13.61 2.27
C GLY A 121 -3.03 -14.59 1.35
N LEU A 122 -4.19 -14.16 0.89
CA LEU A 122 -4.86 -14.78 -0.25
C LEU A 122 -3.93 -14.55 -1.44
N ASN A 123 -3.19 -15.59 -1.84
CA ASN A 123 -2.43 -15.62 -3.08
C ASN A 123 -3.37 -15.80 -4.27
#